data_AF-A0A2M6YLX7-F1
#
_entry.id   AF-A0A2M6YLX7-F1
#
_cell.length_a   1.000
_cell.length_b   1.000
_cell.length_c   1.000
_cell.angle_alpha   90.00
_cell.angle_beta   90.00
_cell.angle_gamma   90.00
#
_symmetry.space_group_name_H-M   'P 1'
#
loop_
_entity.id
_entity.type
_entity.pdbx_description
1 polymer ?
#
loop_
_entity_poly.entity_id
_entity_poly.type
_entity_poly.pdbx_seq_one_letter_code
_entity_poly.pdbx_strand_id
1 'polypeptide(L)' 'MAERSSQNHCREELARARGTREQIPEVVRRLVASCEGAACFDHVGPEPIPSRSAVIDIVHRSRRILYPGYFI' A
#
# COMPACT_ATOMS: atom_id res chain seq x y z
N MET A 1 19.94 6.77 39.76
CA MET A 1 18.80 5.80 39.68
C MET A 1 17.92 6.00 38.44
N ALA A 2 17.79 7.21 37.88
CA ALA A 2 16.97 7.47 36.67
C ALA A 2 17.48 6.81 35.37
N GLU A 3 18.80 6.68 35.18
CA GLU A 3 19.38 6.15 33.92
C GLU A 3 19.09 4.66 33.68
N ARG A 4 19.06 3.82 34.72
CA ARG A 4 18.74 2.39 34.59
C ARG A 4 17.29 2.14 34.18
N SER A 5 16.37 3.00 34.60
CA SER A 5 14.94 2.91 34.24
C SER A 5 14.73 3.22 32.76
N SER A 6 15.42 4.24 32.23
CA SER A 6 15.36 4.63 30.82
C SER A 6 15.98 3.57 29.90
N GLN A 7 17.10 2.95 30.32
CA GLN A 7 17.74 1.85 29.59
C GLN A 7 16.87 0.58 29.51
N ASN A 8 16.19 0.22 30.60
CA ASN A 8 15.27 -0.92 30.61
C ASN A 8 14.06 -0.66 29.71
N HIS A 9 13.48 0.53 29.76
CA HIS A 9 12.36 0.91 28.90
C HIS A 9 12.73 0.84 27.40
N CYS A 10 13.89 1.39 27.02
CA CYS A 10 14.39 1.29 25.64
C CYS A 10 14.58 -0.17 25.20
N ARG A 11 15.12 -1.02 26.08
CA ARG A 11 15.33 -2.45 25.78
C ARG A 11 14.03 -3.21 25.61
N GLU A 12 13.03 -2.93 26.45
CA GLU A 12 11.69 -3.52 26.36
C GLU A 12 10.97 -3.11 25.08
N GLU A 13 11.05 -1.83 24.71
CA GLU A 13 10.48 -1.32 23.47
C GLU A 13 11.15 -1.94 22.24
N LEU A 14 12.48 -2.11 22.26
CA LEU A 14 13.20 -2.84 21.20
C LEU A 14 12.81 -4.32 21.13
N ALA A 15 12.63 -4.99 22.27
CA ALA A 15 12.20 -6.38 22.32
C ALA A 15 10.79 -6.54 21.74
N ARG A 16 9.86 -5.66 22.11
CA ARG A 16 8.51 -5.61 21.54
C ARG A 16 8.54 -5.36 20.03
N ALA A 17 9.31 -4.36 19.59
CA ALA A 17 9.43 -4.01 18.19
C ALA A 17 10.09 -5.12 17.34
N ARG A 18 10.96 -5.95 17.95
CA ARG A 18 11.50 -7.17 17.31
C ARG A 18 10.43 -8.26 17.21
N GLY A 19 9.74 -8.57 18.31
CA GLY A 19 8.67 -9.58 18.32
C GLY A 19 7.54 -9.28 17.34
N THR A 20 7.17 -8.00 17.16
CA THR A 20 6.18 -7.61 16.14
C THR A 20 6.72 -7.81 14.72
N ARG A 21 8.01 -7.49 14.47
CA ARG A 21 8.62 -7.67 13.15
C ARG A 21 8.75 -9.13 12.75
N GLU A 22 8.98 -10.02 13.72
CA GLU A 22 9.03 -11.47 13.50
C GLU A 22 7.70 -12.04 12.97
N GLN A 23 6.58 -11.38 13.23
CA GLN A 23 5.26 -11.80 12.76
C GLN A 23 4.94 -11.30 11.34
N ILE A 24 5.63 -10.26 10.84
CA ILE A 24 5.35 -9.67 9.52
C ILE A 24 5.44 -10.71 8.39
N PRO A 25 6.46 -11.58 8.32
CA PRO A 25 6.56 -12.58 7.25
C PRO A 25 5.35 -13.52 7.21
N GLU A 26 4.81 -13.93 8.37
CA GLU A 26 3.63 -14.79 8.44
C GLU A 26 2.39 -14.07 7.92
N VAL A 27 2.19 -12.82 8.34
CA VAL A 27 1.08 -11.98 7.87
C VAL A 27 1.15 -11.80 6.36
N VAL A 28 2.32 -11.45 5.82
CA VAL A 28 2.53 -11.27 4.37
C VAL A 28 2.24 -12.56 3.62
N ARG A 29 2.68 -13.73 4.13
CA ARG A 29 2.40 -15.01 3.47
C ARG A 29 0.90 -15.30 3.40
N ARG A 30 0.15 -15.04 4.47
CA ARG A 30 -1.31 -15.19 4.46
C ARG A 30 -2.00 -14.23 3.49
N LEU A 31 -1.51 -13.00 3.37
CA LEU A 31 -2.02 -12.03 2.38
C LEU A 31 -1.78 -12.53 0.95
N VAL A 32 -0.57 -12.99 0.63
CA VAL A 32 -0.26 -13.54 -0.70
C VAL A 32 -1.09 -14.78 -1.01
N ALA A 33 -1.21 -15.72 -0.06
CA ALA A 33 -2.03 -16.92 -0.24
C ALA A 33 -3.52 -16.59 -0.48
N SER A 34 -4.03 -15.47 0.06
CA SER A 34 -5.40 -15.03 -0.21
C SER A 34 -5.64 -14.64 -1.66
N CYS A 35 -4.59 -14.31 -2.42
CA CYS A 35 -4.67 -13.94 -3.82
C CYS A 35 -4.68 -15.14 -4.79
N GLU A 36 -4.47 -16.37 -4.33
CA GLU A 36 -4.38 -17.58 -5.18
C GLU A 36 -5.75 -18.22 -5.51
N GLY A 37 -6.82 -17.78 -4.84
CA GLY A 37 -8.17 -18.31 -5.04
C GLY A 37 -8.94 -17.65 -6.19
N ALA A 38 -9.93 -18.36 -6.74
CA ALA A 38 -10.82 -17.85 -7.80
C ALA A 38 -11.68 -16.62 -7.40
N ALA A 39 -11.66 -16.24 -6.11
CA ALA A 39 -12.30 -15.02 -5.59
C ALA A 39 -11.37 -13.79 -5.63
N CYS A 40 -10.11 -13.96 -6.02
CA CYS A 40 -9.17 -12.87 -6.18
C CYS A 40 -9.31 -12.25 -7.57
N PHE A 41 -9.75 -10.99 -7.61
CA PHE A 41 -9.88 -10.20 -8.83
C PHE A 41 -8.65 -9.33 -9.09
N ASP A 42 -7.55 -9.55 -8.36
CA ASP A 42 -6.33 -8.80 -8.55
C ASP A 42 -5.70 -9.13 -9.90
N HIS A 43 -5.16 -8.09 -10.51
CA HIS A 43 -4.46 -8.20 -11.77
C HIS A 43 -3.01 -8.65 -11.52
N VAL A 44 -2.79 -9.97 -11.40
CA VAL A 44 -1.47 -10.58 -11.14
C VAL A 44 -0.70 -10.91 -12.43
N GLY A 45 -1.25 -10.56 -13.60
CA GLY A 45 -0.61 -10.77 -14.91
C GLY A 45 0.43 -9.70 -15.27
N PRO A 46 1.23 -9.93 -16.33
CA PRO A 46 2.21 -8.96 -16.83
C PRO A 46 1.58 -7.77 -17.56
N GLU A 47 0.28 -7.83 -17.83
CA GLU A 47 -0.46 -6.76 -18.49
C GLU A 47 -0.52 -5.52 -17.58
N PRO A 48 -0.28 -4.31 -18.10
CA PRO A 48 -0.28 -3.10 -17.28
C PRO A 48 -1.70 -2.73 -16.84
N ILE A 49 -1.87 -2.47 -15.54
CA ILE A 49 -3.11 -1.86 -15.02
C ILE A 49 -3.17 -0.40 -15.48
N PRO A 50 -4.27 0.05 -16.12
CA PRO A 50 -4.42 1.44 -16.51
C PRO A 50 -4.27 2.39 -15.32
N SER A 51 -3.48 3.44 -15.49
CA SER A 51 -3.32 4.46 -14.46
C SER A 51 -4.60 5.29 -14.33
N ARG A 52 -5.19 5.27 -13.13
CA ARG A 52 -6.36 6.10 -12.80
C ARG A 52 -6.11 7.58 -13.07
N SER A 53 -4.92 8.10 -12.74
CA SER A 53 -4.59 9.51 -12.99
C SER A 53 -4.48 9.82 -14.47
N ALA A 54 -3.92 8.91 -15.27
CA ALA A 54 -3.85 9.06 -16.72
C ALA A 54 -5.24 9.05 -17.36
N VAL A 55 -6.12 8.15 -16.93
CA VAL A 55 -7.52 8.11 -17.42
C VAL A 55 -8.26 9.42 -17.09
N ILE A 56 -8.08 9.96 -15.88
CA ILE A 56 -8.65 11.25 -15.48
C ILE A 56 -8.14 12.38 -16.38
N ASP A 57 -6.83 12.43 -16.64
CA ASP A 57 -6.23 13.44 -17.52
C ASP A 57 -6.77 13.35 -18.96
N ILE A 58 -6.90 12.13 -19.50
CA ILE A 58 -7.52 11.90 -20.82
C ILE A 58 -8.93 12.50 -20.84
N VAL A 59 -9.76 12.19 -19.85
CA VAL A 59 -11.14 12.73 -19.76
C VAL A 59 -11.14 14.26 -19.70
N HIS A 60 -10.26 14.88 -18.92
CA HIS A 60 -10.15 16.33 -18.85
C HIS A 60 -9.74 16.94 -20.20
N ARG A 61 -8.78 16.35 -20.90
CA ARG A 61 -8.35 16.80 -22.23
C ARG A 61 -9.45 16.64 -23.25
N SER A 62 -10.14 15.49 -23.26
CA SER A 62 -11.29 15.26 -24.14
C SER A 62 -12.38 16.31 -23.94
N ARG A 63 -12.68 16.69 -22.70
CA ARG A 63 -13.67 17.74 -22.39
C ARG A 63 -13.28 19.10 -22.97
N ARG A 64 -11.99 19.48 -22.88
CA ARG A 64 -11.48 20.74 -23.44
C ARG A 64 -11.56 20.77 -24.97
N ILE A 65 -11.40 19.61 -25.62
CA ILE A 65 -11.53 19.46 -27.07
C ILE A 65 -13.00 19.50 -27.51
N LEU A 66 -13.86 18.73 -26.84
CA LEU A 66 -15.27 18.58 -27.22
C LEU A 66 -16.11 19.82 -26.89
N TYR A 67 -15.76 20.56 -25.83
CA TYR A 67 -16.51 21.72 -25.36
C TYR A 67 -15.57 22.92 -25.17
N PRO A 68 -15.03 23.47 -26.28
CA PRO A 68 -14.09 24.59 -26.20
C PRO A 68 -14.76 25.78 -25.52
N GLY A 69 -14.05 26.41 -24.57
CA GLY A 69 -14.53 27.57 -23.81
C GLY A 69 -15.35 27.23 -22.55
N TYR A 70 -15.82 25.99 -22.39
CA TYR A 70 -16.54 25.57 -21.17
C TYR A 70 -15.63 24.97 -20.09
N PHE A 71 -14.51 24.39 -20.49
CA PHE A 71 -13.52 23.81 -19.60
C PHE A 71 -12.14 24.41 -19.90
N ILE A 72 -11.47 24.92 -18.87
CA ILE A 72 -10.16 25.60 -18.95
C ILE A 72 -9.09 24.68 -18.36
#